data_AF-A0A8J8EY42-F1
#
_entry.id   AF-A0A8J8EY42-F1
#
_cell.length_a   1.000
_cell.length_b   1.000
_cell.length_c   1.000
_cell.angle_alpha   90.00
_cell.angle_beta   90.00
_cell.angle_gamma   90.00
#
_symmetry.space_group_name_H-M   'P 1'
#
loop_
_entity.id
_entity.type
_entity.pdbx_description
1 polymer ?
#
loop_
_entity_poly.entity_id
_entity_poly.type
_entity_poly.pdbx_seq_one_letter_code
_entity_poly.pdbx_strand_id
1 'polypeptide(L)'
;MLKAAFKNTRIPDGRAFIGIGLLGLAMSFSRNPDVYDAFILVVSLILYVAYAFAINNCFDADTDSLNPAKWDKNPVASGELSFRAGVISATLIILVGIFLASTLGRGEFWIYVTMVALATIYSAPPRLKARPIIDVLSHGIFFGVLPFLYGAYFDGILTRGEITIAVAVLLYSFALELRNHLEDYESDLRAGLKTTPIVLGREASETLVVVFSALSLVLLLASFNFALGALGVAVYGFKDNYRLMDAGVVALLITHLLGTVV
;
A
#
# COMPACT_ATOMS: atom_id res chain seq x y z
N MET A 1 -13.35 24.98 0.55
CA MET A 1 -13.40 23.84 1.50
C MET A 1 -13.60 22.49 0.82
N LEU A 2 -14.70 22.24 0.08
CA LEU A 2 -14.95 20.92 -0.54
C LEU A 2 -13.84 20.45 -1.50
N LYS A 3 -13.35 21.35 -2.37
CA LYS A 3 -12.22 21.06 -3.27
C LYS A 3 -10.95 20.64 -2.51
N ALA A 4 -10.64 21.32 -1.41
CA ALA A 4 -9.47 21.01 -0.59
C ALA A 4 -9.64 19.68 0.18
N ALA A 5 -10.86 19.37 0.64
CA ALA A 5 -11.18 18.08 1.24
C ALA A 5 -11.03 16.94 0.22
N PHE A 6 -11.46 17.12 -1.03
CA PHE A 6 -11.25 16.16 -2.10
C PHE A 6 -9.76 15.99 -2.44
N LYS A 7 -9.01 17.10 -2.56
CA LYS A 7 -7.55 17.10 -2.75
C LYS A 7 -6.84 16.31 -1.63
N ASN A 8 -7.35 16.36 -0.40
CA ASN A 8 -6.80 15.65 0.75
C ASN A 8 -6.84 14.12 0.59
N THR A 9 -7.77 13.58 -0.21
CA THR A 9 -7.92 12.12 -0.39
C THR A 9 -6.83 11.49 -1.25
N ARG A 10 -6.20 12.28 -2.14
CA ARG A 10 -5.11 11.84 -3.04
C ARG A 10 -5.37 10.49 -3.73
N ILE A 11 -6.62 10.18 -4.07
CA ILE A 11 -7.00 8.91 -4.73
C ILE A 11 -6.15 8.60 -5.98
N PRO A 12 -5.80 9.56 -6.86
CA PRO A 12 -4.95 9.29 -8.02
C PRO A 12 -3.53 8.80 -7.66
N ASP A 13 -3.00 9.22 -6.51
CA ASP A 13 -1.71 8.77 -6.00
C ASP A 13 -1.82 7.34 -5.41
N GLY A 14 -2.97 7.01 -4.83
CA GLY A 14 -3.26 5.69 -4.25
C GLY A 14 -3.70 4.60 -5.23
N ARG A 15 -3.68 4.86 -6.55
CA ARG A 15 -4.17 3.93 -7.59
C ARG A 15 -3.51 2.54 -7.55
N ALA A 16 -2.24 2.45 -7.16
CA ALA A 16 -1.53 1.18 -7.06
C ALA A 16 -2.13 0.29 -5.95
N PHE A 17 -2.45 0.89 -4.79
CA PHE A 17 -3.05 0.18 -3.66
C PHE A 17 -4.48 -0.27 -3.95
N ILE A 18 -5.24 0.56 -4.68
CA ILE A 18 -6.55 0.16 -5.21
C ILE A 18 -6.38 -1.03 -6.17
N GLY A 19 -5.41 -0.95 -7.10
CA GLY A 19 -5.11 -2.02 -8.04
C GLY A 19 -4.74 -3.35 -7.36
N ILE A 20 -3.99 -3.30 -6.26
CA ILE A 20 -3.63 -4.48 -5.47
C ILE A 20 -4.88 -5.16 -4.87
N GLY A 21 -5.83 -4.38 -4.34
CA GLY A 21 -7.08 -4.95 -3.84
C GLY A 21 -8.00 -5.47 -4.94
N LEU A 22 -8.04 -4.78 -6.09
CA LEU A 22 -8.76 -5.26 -7.28
C LEU A 22 -8.18 -6.55 -7.84
N LEU A 23 -6.86 -6.72 -7.79
CA LEU A 23 -6.20 -7.97 -8.15
C LEU A 23 -6.71 -9.12 -7.27
N GLY A 24 -6.72 -8.92 -5.95
CA GLY A 24 -7.26 -9.91 -5.01
C GLY A 24 -8.71 -10.25 -5.31
N LEU A 25 -9.56 -9.23 -5.51
CA LEU A 25 -10.97 -9.42 -5.85
C LEU A 25 -11.14 -10.22 -7.14
N ALA A 26 -10.37 -9.88 -8.18
CA ALA A 26 -10.51 -10.52 -9.48
C ALA A 26 -10.10 -12.01 -9.44
N MET A 27 -9.18 -12.40 -8.55
CA MET A 27 -8.78 -13.80 -8.34
C MET A 27 -9.82 -14.67 -7.62
N SER A 28 -10.68 -14.04 -6.79
CA SER A 28 -11.71 -14.72 -5.99
C SER A 28 -13.10 -14.61 -6.61
N PHE A 29 -13.34 -13.61 -7.47
CA PHE A 29 -14.65 -13.30 -8.03
C PHE A 29 -15.31 -14.45 -8.80
N SER A 30 -14.55 -15.29 -9.51
CA SER A 30 -15.11 -16.43 -10.24
C SER A 30 -15.76 -17.47 -9.32
N ARG A 31 -15.34 -17.53 -8.05
CA ARG A 31 -15.85 -18.44 -7.01
C ARG A 31 -17.00 -17.81 -6.20
N ASN A 32 -17.13 -16.49 -6.23
CA ASN A 32 -18.24 -15.74 -5.65
C ASN A 32 -18.63 -14.56 -6.57
N PRO A 33 -19.43 -14.74 -7.63
CA PRO A 33 -19.71 -13.69 -8.62
C PRO A 33 -20.80 -12.71 -8.16
N ASP A 34 -20.84 -12.35 -6.87
CA ASP A 34 -21.77 -11.34 -6.35
C ASP A 34 -21.31 -9.93 -6.75
N VAL A 35 -21.99 -9.35 -7.74
CA VAL A 35 -21.66 -8.02 -8.27
C VAL A 35 -21.95 -6.91 -7.25
N TYR A 36 -22.97 -7.10 -6.40
CA TYR A 36 -23.37 -6.08 -5.43
C TYR A 36 -22.35 -5.98 -4.30
N ASP A 37 -21.96 -7.11 -3.72
CA ASP A 37 -20.94 -7.15 -2.67
C ASP A 37 -19.56 -6.77 -3.23
N ALA A 38 -19.25 -7.15 -4.48
CA ALA A 38 -18.02 -6.72 -5.14
C ALA A 38 -17.98 -5.19 -5.31
N PHE A 39 -19.10 -4.57 -5.69
CA PHE A 39 -19.20 -3.11 -5.77
C PHE A 39 -18.98 -2.46 -4.41
N ILE A 40 -19.59 -2.98 -3.34
CA ILE A 40 -19.39 -2.50 -1.97
C ILE A 40 -17.92 -2.59 -1.57
N LEU A 41 -17.27 -3.72 -1.85
CA LEU A 41 -15.85 -3.95 -1.54
C LEU A 41 -14.96 -2.94 -2.26
N VAL A 42 -15.19 -2.69 -3.55
CA VAL A 42 -14.42 -1.72 -4.34
C VAL A 42 -14.60 -0.30 -3.79
N VAL A 43 -15.84 0.09 -3.48
CA VAL A 43 -16.11 1.43 -2.94
C VAL A 43 -15.46 1.59 -1.56
N SER A 44 -15.58 0.62 -0.66
CA SER A 44 -14.96 0.72 0.66
C SER A 44 -13.43 0.71 0.59
N LEU A 45 -12.83 -0.03 -0.36
CA LEU A 45 -11.39 0.00 -0.63
C LEU A 45 -10.92 1.39 -1.10
N ILE A 46 -11.66 2.04 -2.00
CA ILE A 46 -11.35 3.42 -2.44
C ILE A 46 -11.45 4.39 -1.26
N LEU A 47 -12.48 4.25 -0.41
CA LEU A 47 -12.65 5.07 0.79
C LEU A 47 -11.52 4.83 1.80
N TYR A 48 -11.04 3.59 1.93
CA TYR A 48 -9.89 3.27 2.77
C TYR A 48 -8.62 3.99 2.28
N VAL A 49 -8.33 3.91 0.98
CA VAL A 49 -7.17 4.59 0.39
C VAL A 49 -7.29 6.10 0.56
N ALA A 50 -8.48 6.66 0.29
CA ALA A 50 -8.77 8.08 0.52
C ALA A 50 -8.53 8.49 1.98
N TYR A 51 -8.97 7.67 2.94
CA TYR A 51 -8.74 7.89 4.37
C TYR A 51 -7.25 7.84 4.72
N ALA A 52 -6.52 6.82 4.27
CA ALA A 52 -5.12 6.61 4.61
C ALA A 52 -4.25 7.79 4.15
N PHE A 53 -4.49 8.34 2.95
CA PHE A 53 -3.84 9.56 2.49
C PHE A 53 -4.31 10.82 3.24
N ALA A 54 -5.62 10.95 3.48
CA ALA A 54 -6.18 12.12 4.14
C ALA A 54 -5.69 12.28 5.58
N ILE A 55 -5.62 11.19 6.35
CA ILE A 55 -5.10 11.20 7.71
C ILE A 55 -3.58 11.43 7.71
N ASN A 56 -2.86 10.84 6.74
CA ASN A 56 -1.42 11.03 6.57
C ASN A 56 -1.07 12.50 6.32
N ASN A 57 -1.74 13.15 5.36
CA ASN A 57 -1.56 14.58 5.06
C ASN A 57 -1.79 15.47 6.29
N CYS A 58 -2.75 15.13 7.17
CA CYS A 58 -3.02 15.90 8.37
C CYS A 58 -1.84 15.85 9.36
N PHE A 59 -1.27 14.66 9.58
CA PHE A 59 -0.19 14.46 10.56
C PHE A 59 1.21 14.73 10.00
N ASP A 60 1.36 14.86 8.69
CA ASP A 60 2.60 15.26 8.01
C ASP A 60 2.62 16.73 7.58
N ALA A 61 1.60 17.52 7.95
CA ALA A 61 1.47 18.92 7.50
C ALA A 61 2.69 19.79 7.87
N ASP A 62 3.33 19.52 9.01
CA ASP A 62 4.55 20.18 9.46
C ASP A 62 5.73 19.88 8.54
N THR A 63 6.01 18.60 8.28
CA THR A 63 7.12 18.17 7.42
C THR A 63 6.88 18.49 5.94
N ASP A 64 5.66 18.31 5.45
CA ASP A 64 5.30 18.56 4.06
C ASP A 64 5.31 20.05 3.72
N SER A 65 5.11 20.92 4.72
CA SER A 65 5.20 22.37 4.52
C SER A 65 6.61 22.84 4.13
N LEU A 66 7.63 22.04 4.48
CA LEU A 66 9.05 22.31 4.20
C LEU A 66 9.54 21.63 2.90
N ASN A 67 8.74 20.74 2.31
CA ASN A 67 9.09 20.00 1.09
C ASN A 67 8.33 20.57 -0.12
N PRO A 68 9.00 21.31 -1.05
CA PRO A 68 8.34 21.90 -2.21
C PRO A 68 7.58 20.91 -3.09
N ALA A 69 8.03 19.65 -3.16
CA ALA A 69 7.37 18.61 -3.97
C ALA A 69 6.07 18.08 -3.34
N LYS A 70 5.89 18.28 -2.03
CA LYS A 70 4.73 17.80 -1.25
C LYS A 70 3.78 18.93 -0.84
N TRP A 71 4.30 20.15 -0.65
CA TRP A 71 3.54 21.32 -0.20
C TRP A 71 2.25 21.53 -1.00
N ASP A 72 2.32 21.55 -2.34
CA ASP A 72 1.13 21.76 -3.17
C ASP A 72 0.22 20.51 -3.20
N LYS A 73 0.72 19.31 -2.93
CA LYS A 73 -0.11 18.09 -2.93
C LYS A 73 -0.91 17.93 -1.63
N ASN A 74 -0.38 18.45 -0.52
CA ASN A 74 -0.99 18.35 0.80
C ASN A 74 -1.78 19.65 1.11
N PRO A 75 -3.13 19.62 1.06
CA PRO A 75 -3.94 20.82 1.32
C PRO A 75 -3.86 21.30 2.78
N VAL A 76 -3.43 20.45 3.71
CA VAL A 76 -3.20 20.85 5.11
C VAL A 76 -1.87 21.59 5.24
N ALA A 77 -0.82 21.10 4.58
CA ALA A 77 0.50 21.76 4.55
C ALA A 77 0.47 23.13 3.83
N SER A 78 -0.30 23.26 2.76
CA SER A 78 -0.47 24.52 2.00
C SER A 78 -1.44 25.51 2.65
N GLY A 79 -2.14 25.12 3.71
CA GLY A 79 -3.13 25.96 4.40
C GLY A 79 -4.49 26.06 3.72
N GLU A 80 -4.72 25.34 2.61
CA GLU A 80 -6.03 25.27 1.93
C GLU A 80 -7.11 24.58 2.80
N LEU A 81 -6.69 23.71 3.72
CA LEU A 81 -7.54 22.94 4.62
C LEU A 81 -6.95 22.99 6.03
N SER A 82 -7.74 23.37 7.03
CA SER A 82 -7.26 23.31 8.42
C SER A 82 -7.09 21.86 8.88
N PHE A 83 -6.15 21.60 9.80
CA PHE A 83 -5.94 20.27 10.40
C PHE A 83 -7.26 19.66 10.91
N ARG A 84 -8.06 20.44 11.64
CA ARG A 84 -9.37 20.00 12.16
C ARG A 84 -10.33 19.60 11.05
N ALA A 85 -10.41 20.38 9.97
CA ALA A 85 -11.27 20.05 8.83
C ALA A 85 -10.76 18.81 8.08
N GLY A 86 -9.44 18.67 7.94
CA GLY A 86 -8.78 17.48 7.37
C GLY A 86 -9.13 16.21 8.13
N VAL A 87 -8.93 16.21 9.45
CA VAL A 87 -9.27 15.06 10.32
C VAL A 87 -10.76 14.74 10.26
N ILE A 88 -11.65 15.74 10.38
CA ILE A 88 -13.11 15.52 10.28
C ILE A 88 -13.46 14.88 8.93
N SER A 89 -12.92 15.39 7.83
CA SER A 89 -13.17 14.84 6.50
C SER A 89 -12.69 13.39 6.36
N ALA A 90 -11.49 13.08 6.85
CA ALA A 90 -10.94 11.72 6.86
C ALA A 90 -11.81 10.78 7.71
N THR A 91 -12.22 11.22 8.91
CA THR A 91 -13.09 10.44 9.79
C THR A 91 -14.45 10.14 9.14
N LEU A 92 -15.08 11.13 8.49
CA LEU A 92 -16.36 10.90 7.80
C LEU A 92 -16.21 9.90 6.65
N ILE A 93 -15.14 10.02 5.85
CA ILE A 93 -14.83 9.08 4.76
C ILE A 93 -14.72 7.65 5.30
N ILE A 94 -13.95 7.46 6.37
CA ILE A 94 -13.72 6.10 6.88
C ILE A 94 -14.90 5.53 7.63
N LEU A 95 -15.75 6.34 8.26
CA LEU A 95 -17.01 5.87 8.85
C LEU A 95 -17.94 5.27 7.78
N VAL A 96 -18.01 5.89 6.60
CA VAL A 96 -18.75 5.32 5.46
C VAL A 96 -18.08 4.02 4.99
N GLY A 97 -16.75 4.00 4.90
CA GLY A 97 -15.99 2.80 4.53
C GLY A 97 -16.21 1.62 5.48
N ILE A 98 -16.17 1.87 6.80
CA ILE A 98 -16.42 0.87 7.85
C ILE A 98 -17.87 0.38 7.78
N PHE A 99 -18.84 1.28 7.57
CA PHE A 99 -20.23 0.89 7.41
C PHE A 99 -20.41 -0.04 6.20
N LEU A 100 -19.86 0.31 5.04
CA LEU A 100 -19.90 -0.53 3.84
C LEU A 100 -19.19 -1.88 4.05
N ALA A 101 -18.01 -1.89 4.68
CA ALA A 101 -17.32 -3.14 4.98
C ALA A 101 -18.11 -4.02 5.98
N SER A 102 -18.95 -3.43 6.85
CA SER A 102 -19.78 -4.18 7.81
C SER A 102 -20.97 -4.90 7.18
N THR A 103 -21.35 -4.55 5.95
CA THR A 103 -22.44 -5.22 5.21
C THR A 103 -21.94 -6.40 4.35
N LEU A 104 -20.63 -6.59 4.24
CA LEU A 104 -20.00 -7.76 3.63
C LEU A 104 -19.97 -8.92 4.65
N GLY A 105 -18.98 -9.81 4.56
CA GLY A 105 -18.73 -10.85 5.56
C GLY A 105 -17.93 -10.36 6.79
N ARG A 106 -17.94 -11.20 7.84
CA ARG A 106 -17.21 -10.92 9.08
C ARG A 106 -15.70 -10.86 8.88
N GLY A 107 -15.15 -11.65 7.96
CA GLY A 107 -13.70 -11.67 7.74
C GLY A 107 -13.22 -10.41 7.02
N GLU A 108 -13.94 -10.00 5.98
CA GLU A 108 -13.74 -8.77 5.22
C GLU A 108 -13.81 -7.57 6.14
N PHE A 109 -14.83 -7.51 7.03
CA PHE A 109 -14.94 -6.47 8.03
C PHE A 109 -13.71 -6.37 8.94
N TRP A 110 -13.21 -7.49 9.46
CA TRP A 110 -12.03 -7.48 10.34
C TRP A 110 -10.73 -7.16 9.60
N ILE A 111 -10.58 -7.60 8.36
CA ILE A 111 -9.47 -7.19 7.49
C ILE A 111 -9.50 -5.67 7.31
N TYR A 112 -10.68 -5.11 6.98
CA TYR A 112 -10.86 -3.67 6.78
C TYR A 112 -10.56 -2.86 8.04
N VAL A 113 -11.09 -3.27 9.20
CA VAL A 113 -10.82 -2.59 10.47
C VAL A 113 -9.33 -2.65 10.84
N THR A 114 -8.66 -3.77 10.53
CA THR A 114 -7.20 -3.91 10.74
C THR A 114 -6.42 -2.95 9.85
N MET A 115 -6.80 -2.84 8.57
CA MET A 115 -6.23 -1.87 7.63
C MET A 115 -6.38 -0.44 8.17
N VAL A 116 -7.59 -0.05 8.58
CA VAL A 116 -7.87 1.27 9.16
C VAL A 116 -7.05 1.54 10.41
N ALA A 117 -7.00 0.58 11.34
CA ALA A 117 -6.24 0.73 12.58
C ALA A 117 -4.76 0.95 12.31
N LEU A 118 -4.16 0.16 11.41
CA LEU A 118 -2.75 0.28 11.03
C LEU A 118 -2.46 1.60 10.31
N ALA A 119 -3.28 2.00 9.33
CA ALA A 119 -3.13 3.28 8.64
C ALA A 119 -3.22 4.47 9.61
N THR A 120 -4.12 4.37 10.61
CA THR A 120 -4.25 5.36 11.68
C THR A 120 -2.98 5.48 12.49
N ILE A 121 -2.49 4.38 13.10
CA ILE A 121 -1.31 4.42 13.99
C ILE A 121 0.01 4.64 13.24
N TYR A 122 0.02 4.38 11.93
CA TYR A 122 1.14 4.73 11.07
C TYR A 122 1.35 6.23 11.01
N SER A 123 0.28 7.00 10.82
CA SER A 123 0.33 8.47 10.67
C SER A 123 0.14 9.23 11.99
N ALA A 124 -0.88 8.89 12.76
CA ALA A 124 -1.20 9.48 14.06
C ALA A 124 -0.42 8.78 15.19
N PRO A 125 -0.26 9.39 16.38
CA PRO A 125 0.41 8.76 17.52
C PRO A 125 -0.09 7.32 17.75
N PRO A 126 0.80 6.31 17.85
CA PRO A 126 2.25 6.37 18.08
C PRO A 126 3.16 6.74 16.89
N ARG A 127 2.61 7.02 15.70
CA ARG A 127 3.28 7.44 14.45
C ARG A 127 4.35 6.43 14.03
N LEU A 128 3.93 5.23 13.64
CA LEU A 128 4.84 4.14 13.28
C LEU A 128 5.81 4.52 12.15
N LYS A 129 5.41 5.43 11.25
CA LYS A 129 6.27 5.94 10.18
C LYS A 129 7.52 6.68 10.66
N ALA A 130 7.56 7.09 11.92
CA ALA A 130 8.71 7.74 12.54
C ALA A 130 9.61 6.76 13.32
N ARG A 131 9.36 5.45 13.19
CA ARG A 131 10.10 4.40 13.89
C ARG A 131 10.82 3.52 12.85
N PRO A 132 12.16 3.48 12.86
CA PRO A 132 12.92 2.65 11.94
C PRO A 132 12.48 1.20 12.00
N ILE A 133 12.57 0.51 10.87
CA ILE A 133 12.11 -0.85 10.57
C ILE A 133 10.58 -0.97 10.59
N ILE A 134 9.93 -0.42 11.61
CA ILE A 134 8.49 -0.48 11.79
C ILE A 134 7.76 0.36 10.73
N ASP A 135 8.33 1.47 10.29
CA ASP A 135 7.87 2.25 9.14
C ASP A 135 7.62 1.38 7.90
N VAL A 136 8.65 0.67 7.44
CA VAL A 136 8.61 -0.22 6.27
C VAL A 136 7.68 -1.41 6.51
N LEU A 137 7.79 -2.06 7.67
CA LEU A 137 6.96 -3.23 8.00
C LEU A 137 5.48 -2.88 8.02
N SER A 138 5.10 -1.79 8.72
CA SER A 138 3.71 -1.39 8.82
C SER A 138 3.14 -0.94 7.48
N HIS A 139 3.89 -0.15 6.70
CA HIS A 139 3.48 0.25 5.35
C HIS A 139 3.22 -0.96 4.44
N GLY A 140 4.13 -1.94 4.43
CA GLY A 140 3.94 -3.17 3.66
C GLY A 140 2.70 -3.96 4.07
N ILE A 141 2.28 -3.86 5.33
CA ILE A 141 1.07 -4.51 5.81
C ILE A 141 -0.19 -3.75 5.37
N PHE A 142 -0.33 -2.47 5.72
CA PHE A 142 -1.60 -1.74 5.51
C PHE A 142 -1.80 -1.26 4.06
N PHE A 143 -0.73 -1.03 3.31
CA PHE A 143 -0.80 -0.64 1.90
C PHE A 143 -0.36 -1.74 0.92
N GLY A 144 0.28 -2.81 1.39
CA GLY A 144 0.61 -3.97 0.56
C GLY A 144 -0.34 -5.14 0.76
N VAL A 145 -0.06 -5.97 1.76
CA VAL A 145 -0.69 -7.29 1.91
C VAL A 145 -2.17 -7.23 2.24
N LEU A 146 -2.61 -6.32 3.12
CA LEU A 146 -4.00 -6.30 3.57
C LEU A 146 -4.98 -5.85 2.47
N PRO A 147 -4.70 -4.82 1.65
CA PRO A 147 -5.54 -4.52 0.49
C PRO A 147 -5.71 -5.73 -0.45
N PHE A 148 -4.65 -6.48 -0.72
CA PHE A 148 -4.73 -7.71 -1.53
C PHE A 148 -5.64 -8.74 -0.85
N LEU A 149 -5.41 -9.03 0.43
CA LEU A 149 -6.20 -9.99 1.19
C LEU A 149 -7.67 -9.58 1.31
N TYR A 150 -7.95 -8.28 1.40
CA TYR A 150 -9.31 -7.76 1.45
C TYR A 150 -10.12 -8.15 0.20
N GLY A 151 -9.52 -8.05 -0.99
CA GLY A 151 -10.13 -8.54 -2.22
C GLY A 151 -10.08 -10.07 -2.36
N ALA A 152 -8.95 -10.69 -2.04
CA ALA A 152 -8.76 -12.14 -2.21
C ALA A 152 -9.70 -12.96 -1.30
N TYR A 153 -10.06 -12.43 -0.13
CA TYR A 153 -10.98 -13.08 0.81
C TYR A 153 -12.46 -12.94 0.45
N PHE A 154 -12.80 -12.38 -0.72
CA PHE A 154 -14.19 -12.09 -1.11
C PHE A 154 -15.11 -13.32 -1.21
N ASP A 155 -14.55 -14.52 -1.40
CA ASP A 155 -15.27 -15.80 -1.37
C ASP A 155 -15.23 -16.48 0.01
N GLY A 156 -14.68 -15.79 1.02
CA GLY A 156 -14.53 -16.26 2.40
C GLY A 156 -13.36 -17.22 2.65
N ILE A 157 -12.51 -17.50 1.66
CA ILE A 157 -11.41 -18.48 1.76
C ILE A 157 -10.13 -17.88 1.15
N LEU A 158 -8.96 -18.23 1.71
CA LEU A 158 -7.67 -17.95 1.07
C LEU A 158 -7.04 -19.24 0.56
N THR A 159 -6.77 -19.29 -0.74
CA THR A 159 -6.01 -20.37 -1.35
C THR A 159 -4.52 -20.24 -1.05
N ARG A 160 -3.77 -21.33 -1.20
CA ARG A 160 -2.30 -21.30 -1.10
C ARG A 160 -1.66 -20.35 -2.13
N GLY A 161 -2.25 -20.25 -3.31
CA GLY A 161 -1.80 -19.35 -4.37
C GLY A 161 -1.95 -17.89 -3.96
N GLU A 162 -3.12 -17.51 -3.44
CA GLU A 162 -3.36 -16.15 -2.94
C GLU A 162 -2.45 -15.81 -1.76
N ILE A 163 -2.22 -16.73 -0.82
CA ILE A 163 -1.27 -16.49 0.28
C ILE A 163 0.15 -16.25 -0.26
N THR A 164 0.56 -16.99 -1.28
CA THR A 164 1.89 -16.83 -1.91
C THR A 164 2.01 -15.45 -2.57
N ILE A 165 0.98 -15.03 -3.30
CA ILE A 165 0.93 -13.69 -3.92
C ILE A 165 0.88 -12.61 -2.85
N ALA A 166 0.13 -12.80 -1.76
CA ALA A 166 0.07 -11.87 -0.65
C ALA A 166 1.47 -11.63 -0.04
N VAL A 167 2.26 -12.70 0.15
CA VAL A 167 3.65 -12.58 0.61
C VAL A 167 4.53 -11.87 -0.42
N ALA A 168 4.37 -12.17 -1.71
CA ALA A 168 5.13 -11.47 -2.76
C ALA A 168 4.79 -9.97 -2.83
N VAL A 169 3.51 -9.61 -2.69
CA VAL A 169 3.03 -8.21 -2.61
C VAL A 169 3.57 -7.52 -1.36
N LEU A 170 3.62 -8.20 -0.22
CA LEU A 170 4.22 -7.67 1.02
C LEU A 170 5.69 -7.28 0.81
N LEU A 171 6.49 -8.18 0.26
CA LEU A 171 7.91 -7.93 -0.01
C LEU A 171 8.10 -6.79 -0.99
N TYR A 172 7.33 -6.78 -2.09
CA TYR A 172 7.39 -5.68 -3.05
C TYR A 172 6.99 -4.35 -2.41
N SER A 173 5.98 -4.34 -1.53
CA SER A 173 5.60 -3.13 -0.81
C SER A 173 6.68 -2.65 0.17
N PHE A 174 7.50 -3.53 0.74
CA PHE A 174 8.68 -3.11 1.52
C PHE A 174 9.70 -2.40 0.62
N ALA A 175 9.94 -2.93 -0.59
CA ALA A 175 10.85 -2.28 -1.54
C ALA A 175 10.34 -0.90 -1.97
N LEU A 176 9.04 -0.76 -2.23
CA LEU A 176 8.43 0.53 -2.57
C LEU A 176 8.55 1.56 -1.45
N GLU A 177 8.32 1.16 -0.19
CA GLU A 177 8.43 2.10 0.93
C GLU A 177 9.88 2.52 1.19
N LEU A 178 10.83 1.59 1.08
CA LEU A 178 12.26 1.93 1.14
C LEU A 178 12.65 2.92 0.03
N ARG A 179 12.13 2.76 -1.18
CA ARG A 179 12.35 3.71 -2.29
C ARG A 179 11.77 5.08 -1.97
N ASN A 180 10.55 5.16 -1.44
CA ASN A 180 9.94 6.43 -1.01
C ASN A 180 10.85 7.16 -0.01
N HIS A 181 11.32 6.46 1.02
CA HIS A 181 12.24 7.05 2.00
C HIS A 181 13.62 7.41 1.43
N LEU A 182 14.12 6.67 0.44
CA LEU A 182 15.38 6.98 -0.24
C LEU A 182 15.28 8.22 -1.16
N GLU A 183 14.11 8.44 -1.76
CA GLU A 183 13.81 9.67 -2.53
C GLU A 183 13.75 10.90 -1.60
N ASP A 184 13.17 10.75 -0.41
CA ASP A 184 13.06 11.81 0.60
C ASP A 184 14.30 11.90 1.54
N TYR A 185 15.35 11.11 1.31
CA TYR A 185 16.46 10.93 2.26
C TYR A 185 17.08 12.25 2.75
N GLU A 186 17.44 13.15 1.83
CA GLU A 186 18.10 14.42 2.17
C GLU A 186 17.17 15.41 2.88
N SER A 187 15.88 15.37 2.61
CA SER A 187 14.90 16.19 3.33
C SER A 187 14.64 15.64 4.72
N ASP A 188 14.45 14.32 4.84
CA ASP A 188 14.16 13.64 6.10
C ASP A 188 15.35 13.74 7.06
N LEU A 189 16.58 13.63 6.54
CA LEU A 189 17.80 13.80 7.32
C LEU A 189 17.93 15.22 7.88
N ARG A 190 17.67 16.26 7.06
CA ARG A 190 17.68 17.66 7.49
C ARG A 190 16.57 17.97 8.51
N ALA A 191 15.44 17.29 8.40
CA ALA A 191 14.34 17.38 9.36
C ALA A 191 14.58 16.59 10.66
N GLY A 192 15.70 15.87 10.78
CA GLY A 192 16.04 15.09 11.97
C GLY A 192 15.16 13.84 12.17
N LEU A 193 14.53 13.35 11.10
CA LEU A 193 13.72 12.15 11.13
C LEU A 193 14.60 10.90 11.27
N LYS A 194 14.01 9.81 11.78
CA LYS A 194 14.67 8.51 11.96
C LYS A 194 13.94 7.44 11.17
N THR A 195 13.88 7.60 9.85
CA THR A 195 13.35 6.56 8.95
C THR A 195 14.33 5.40 8.84
N THR A 196 13.87 4.26 8.32
CA THR A 196 14.70 3.09 8.08
C THR A 196 15.97 3.44 7.30
N PRO A 197 15.92 4.17 6.17
CA PRO A 197 17.14 4.48 5.45
C PRO A 197 18.12 5.37 6.19
N ILE A 198 17.64 6.30 7.01
CA ILE A 198 18.51 7.15 7.82
C ILE A 198 19.27 6.34 8.87
N VAL A 199 18.62 5.34 9.49
CA VAL A 199 19.25 4.52 10.54
C VAL A 199 20.12 3.40 9.97
N LEU A 200 19.69 2.73 8.91
CA LEU A 200 20.46 1.66 8.27
C LEU A 200 21.57 2.20 7.35
N GLY A 201 21.42 3.43 6.88
CA GLY A 201 22.25 4.02 5.83
C GLY A 201 21.68 3.80 4.43
N ARG A 202 22.00 4.74 3.53
CA ARG A 202 21.54 4.76 2.14
C ARG A 202 21.89 3.47 1.38
N GLU A 203 23.15 3.06 1.39
CA GLU A 203 23.63 1.90 0.62
C GLU A 203 22.99 0.57 1.05
N ALA A 204 22.85 0.36 2.36
CA ALA A 204 22.18 -0.82 2.91
C ALA A 204 20.70 -0.85 2.50
N SER A 205 20.05 0.32 2.51
CA SER A 205 18.64 0.45 2.15
C SER A 205 18.41 0.25 0.66
N GLU A 206 19.27 0.78 -0.21
CA GLU A 206 19.25 0.52 -1.66
C GLU A 206 19.44 -0.98 -1.95
N THR A 207 20.28 -1.65 -1.16
CA THR A 207 20.46 -3.12 -1.25
C THR A 207 19.18 -3.85 -0.82
N LEU A 208 18.53 -3.43 0.26
CA LEU A 208 17.26 -4.01 0.70
C LEU A 208 16.14 -3.84 -0.34
N VAL A 209 16.07 -2.71 -1.05
CA VAL A 209 15.13 -2.51 -2.17
C VAL A 209 15.29 -3.62 -3.21
N VAL A 210 16.54 -3.90 -3.62
CA VAL A 210 16.84 -4.94 -4.61
C VAL A 210 16.48 -6.32 -4.06
N VAL A 211 16.88 -6.62 -2.81
CA VAL A 211 16.60 -7.91 -2.18
C VAL A 211 15.11 -8.18 -2.09
N PHE A 212 14.31 -7.24 -1.58
CA PHE A 212 12.86 -7.43 -1.44
C PHE A 212 12.15 -7.54 -2.79
N SER A 213 12.56 -6.73 -3.78
CA SER A 213 12.01 -6.81 -5.14
C SER A 213 12.36 -8.14 -5.81
N ALA A 214 13.60 -8.62 -5.65
CA ALA A 214 14.03 -9.91 -6.19
C ALA A 214 13.30 -11.08 -5.51
N LEU A 215 13.15 -11.06 -4.18
CA LEU A 215 12.40 -12.08 -3.46
C LEU A 215 10.92 -12.11 -3.89
N SER A 216 10.30 -10.95 -4.12
CA SER A 216 8.94 -10.88 -4.68
C SER A 216 8.86 -11.56 -6.05
N LEU A 217 9.78 -11.23 -6.96
CA LEU A 217 9.85 -11.84 -8.30
C LEU A 217 10.09 -13.35 -8.23
N VAL A 218 11.01 -13.81 -7.38
CA VAL A 218 11.30 -15.23 -7.19
C VAL A 218 10.07 -15.97 -6.68
N LEU A 219 9.33 -15.43 -5.72
CA LEU A 219 8.09 -16.03 -5.23
C LEU A 219 7.02 -16.12 -6.32
N LEU A 220 6.84 -15.05 -7.10
CA LEU A 220 5.88 -15.03 -8.23
C LEU A 220 6.30 -15.98 -9.37
N LEU A 221 7.59 -16.18 -9.61
CA LEU A 221 8.04 -17.16 -10.61
C LEU A 221 7.90 -18.59 -10.09
N ALA A 222 8.24 -18.82 -8.83
CA ALA A 222 8.16 -20.11 -8.18
C ALA A 222 6.73 -20.64 -8.05
N SER A 223 5.72 -19.75 -7.96
CA SER A 223 4.31 -20.13 -7.97
C SER A 223 3.83 -20.68 -9.32
N PHE A 224 4.50 -20.37 -10.43
CA PHE A 224 4.27 -21.05 -11.71
C PHE A 224 5.10 -22.33 -11.83
N ASN A 225 6.40 -22.24 -11.54
CA ASN A 225 7.31 -23.36 -11.63
C ASN A 225 8.55 -23.07 -10.77
N PHE A 226 8.85 -23.98 -9.84
CA PHE A 226 10.01 -23.86 -8.94
C PHE A 226 11.34 -23.63 -9.68
N ALA A 227 11.53 -24.25 -10.86
CA ALA A 227 12.74 -24.07 -11.68
C ALA A 227 12.84 -22.67 -12.32
N LEU A 228 11.71 -22.01 -12.60
CA LEU A 228 11.69 -20.61 -13.07
C LEU A 228 12.02 -19.65 -11.93
N GLY A 229 11.62 -19.97 -10.69
CA GLY A 229 12.03 -19.23 -9.49
C GLY A 229 13.55 -19.21 -9.30
N ALA A 230 14.23 -20.32 -9.57
CA ALA A 230 15.70 -20.41 -9.51
C ALA A 230 16.40 -19.55 -10.59
N LEU A 231 15.78 -19.35 -11.77
CA LEU A 231 16.27 -18.43 -12.80
C LEU A 231 16.03 -16.96 -12.44
N GLY A 232 14.99 -16.66 -11.66
CA GLY A 232 14.72 -15.32 -11.11
C GLY A 232 15.82 -14.77 -10.20
N VAL A 233 16.71 -15.63 -9.69
CA VAL A 233 17.89 -15.21 -8.90
C VAL A 233 18.89 -14.39 -9.75
N ALA A 234 18.86 -14.51 -11.08
CA ALA A 234 19.67 -13.69 -11.98
C ALA A 234 19.29 -12.18 -11.96
N VAL A 235 18.22 -11.81 -11.25
CA VAL A 235 17.73 -10.44 -11.15
C VAL A 235 18.66 -9.51 -10.34
N TYR A 236 19.62 -10.05 -9.58
CA TYR A 236 20.62 -9.22 -8.87
C TYR A 236 21.41 -8.29 -9.82
N GLY A 237 21.49 -8.65 -11.11
CA GLY A 237 22.09 -7.82 -12.15
C GLY A 237 21.30 -6.56 -12.54
N PHE A 238 20.08 -6.37 -12.03
CA PHE A 238 19.23 -5.21 -12.33
C PHE A 238 19.19 -4.15 -11.21
N LYS A 239 20.21 -4.10 -10.34
CA LYS A 239 20.32 -3.10 -9.26
C LYS A 239 20.06 -1.67 -9.74
N ASP A 240 20.38 -1.37 -11.00
CA ASP A 240 20.29 -0.04 -11.58
C ASP A 240 18.96 0.23 -12.34
N ASN A 241 18.01 -0.71 -12.38
CA ASN A 241 16.77 -0.53 -13.15
C ASN A 241 15.50 -1.00 -12.41
N TYR A 242 15.12 -0.25 -11.38
CA TYR A 242 13.88 -0.49 -10.63
C TYR A 242 12.63 -0.55 -11.53
N ARG A 243 12.59 0.24 -12.62
CA ARG A 243 11.44 0.23 -13.54
C ARG A 243 11.25 -1.12 -14.23
N LEU A 244 12.34 -1.82 -14.54
CA LEU A 244 12.26 -3.15 -15.12
C LEU A 244 11.76 -4.18 -14.10
N MET A 245 12.22 -4.07 -12.84
CA MET A 245 11.74 -4.92 -11.75
C MET A 245 10.24 -4.69 -11.51
N ASP A 246 9.80 -3.43 -11.48
CA ASP A 246 8.40 -3.04 -11.32
C ASP A 246 7.54 -3.63 -12.44
N ALA A 247 8.00 -3.51 -13.70
CA ALA A 247 7.32 -4.10 -14.85
C ALA A 247 7.23 -5.63 -14.76
N GLY A 248 8.30 -6.29 -14.30
CA GLY A 248 8.33 -7.73 -14.07
C GLY A 248 7.31 -8.19 -13.01
N VAL A 249 7.25 -7.50 -11.86
CA VAL A 249 6.28 -7.81 -10.80
C VAL A 249 4.86 -7.64 -11.33
N VAL A 250 4.56 -6.50 -11.97
CA VAL A 250 3.22 -6.24 -12.53
C VAL A 250 2.83 -7.27 -13.59
N ALA A 251 3.74 -7.61 -14.52
CA ALA A 251 3.47 -8.61 -15.55
C ALA A 251 3.20 -10.01 -14.96
N LEU A 252 3.93 -10.40 -13.92
CA LEU A 252 3.70 -11.68 -13.23
C LEU A 252 2.38 -11.68 -12.46
N LEU A 253 2.02 -10.58 -11.79
CA LEU A 253 0.71 -10.46 -11.12
C LEU A 253 -0.45 -10.57 -12.11
N ILE A 254 -0.34 -9.92 -13.28
CA ILE A 254 -1.34 -10.04 -14.36
C ILE A 254 -1.40 -11.48 -14.89
N THR A 255 -0.24 -12.13 -15.09
CA THR A 255 -0.21 -13.53 -15.54
C THR A 255 -0.90 -14.47 -14.54
N HIS A 256 -0.71 -14.27 -13.23
CA HIS A 256 -1.40 -15.06 -12.21
C HIS A 256 -2.91 -14.86 -12.28
N LEU A 257 -3.35 -13.60 -12.41
CA LEU A 257 -4.76 -13.28 -12.57
C LEU A 257 -5.35 -14.01 -13.79
N LEU A 258 -4.70 -13.94 -14.95
CA LEU A 258 -5.16 -14.64 -16.15
C LEU A 258 -5.22 -16.16 -15.95
N GLY A 259 -4.26 -16.74 -15.23
CA GLY A 259 -4.25 -18.16 -14.90
C GLY A 259 -5.35 -18.61 -13.93
N THR A 260 -5.95 -17.69 -13.17
CA THR A 260 -7.09 -17.99 -12.28
C THR A 260 -8.45 -17.89 -12.97
N VAL A 261 -8.51 -17.27 -14.15
CA VAL A 261 -9.74 -17.02 -14.91
C VAL A 261 -10.00 -18.10 -15.97
N VAL A 262 -9.00 -18.95 -16.27
CA VAL A 262 -9.08 -20.11 -17.18
C VAL A 262 -9.29 -21.39 -16.41
#